data_AF-A0A7G5C1Z4-F1
#
_entry.id   AF-A0A7G5C1Z4-F1
#
_cell.length_a   1.000
_cell.length_b   1.000
_cell.length_c   1.000
_cell.angle_alpha   90.00
_cell.angle_beta   90.00
_cell.angle_gamma   90.00
#
_symmetry.space_group_name_H-M   'P 1'
#
loop_
_entity.id
_entity.type
_entity.pdbx_description
1 polymer ?
#
loop_
_entity_poly.entity_id
_entity_poly.type
_entity_poly.pdbx_seq_one_letter_code
_entity_poly.pdbx_strand_id
1 'polypeptide(L)'
;MAGRPPVNGNASGQAKQLLSYLNTLSSSPNTGMLTGQHNWLGDPTGNITNLVLPISGGKYPAISSFELGAIGGQSDAIVNSQRQETVDAAIAYRQAGGIPAFCWHQQFPLTANTWANVWNDTNKNGYKTQAEFNQCVTPGTAQYNWLLAEYDKVAVHLKVLRDAGIPVLFRPYHEMNGYWFWWGKKNNYKLLWELIYDRFVVYHGLNNLLFVWNTHCPRAVDPYIADFRLYYPGTVTGGARATGRLTSLPMIYTRTSFCRAITTIFGLSPEEDRSDCPK
;
A
#
# COMPACT_ATOMS: atom_id res chain seq x y z
N MET A 1 -6.99 25.27 9.01
CA MET A 1 -6.19 25.30 7.77
C MET A 1 -6.73 24.20 6.86
N ALA A 2 -7.09 24.51 5.60
CA ALA A 2 -7.50 23.46 4.66
C ALA A 2 -6.26 22.61 4.31
N GLY A 3 -6.29 21.32 4.64
CA GLY A 3 -5.22 20.38 4.30
C GLY A 3 -5.00 20.30 2.78
N ARG A 4 -3.83 19.81 2.36
CA ARG A 4 -3.52 19.64 0.93
C ARG A 4 -4.58 18.75 0.25
N PRO A 5 -5.10 19.13 -0.93
CA PRO A 5 -6.09 18.31 -1.64
C PRO A 5 -5.49 16.97 -2.09
N PRO A 6 -6.33 15.95 -2.35
CA PRO A 6 -5.85 14.71 -2.95
C PRO A 6 -5.17 14.96 -4.30
N VAL A 7 -4.21 14.10 -4.60
CA VAL A 7 -3.40 14.10 -5.82
C VAL A 7 -4.24 13.93 -7.10
N ASN A 8 -5.33 13.17 -6.99
CA ASN A 8 -6.33 13.08 -8.02
C ASN A 8 -7.24 14.31 -7.93
N GLY A 9 -7.13 15.24 -8.89
CA GLY A 9 -7.97 16.44 -8.94
C GLY A 9 -9.48 16.11 -8.99
N ASN A 10 -9.82 14.96 -9.54
CA ASN A 10 -11.19 14.45 -9.62
C ASN A 10 -11.59 13.56 -8.44
N ALA A 11 -10.80 13.52 -7.35
CA ALA A 11 -11.11 12.73 -6.17
C ALA A 11 -12.53 13.01 -5.65
N SER A 12 -13.22 11.95 -5.23
CA SER A 12 -14.59 12.02 -4.71
C SER A 12 -14.66 12.89 -3.45
N GLY A 13 -15.86 13.38 -3.14
CA GLY A 13 -16.10 14.15 -1.91
C GLY A 13 -15.68 13.37 -0.67
N GLN A 14 -15.98 12.07 -0.63
CA GLN A 14 -15.66 11.17 0.47
C GLN A 14 -14.14 10.95 0.60
N ALA A 15 -13.40 10.83 -0.51
CA ALA A 15 -11.93 10.74 -0.46
C ALA A 15 -11.30 12.05 0.04
N LYS A 16 -11.82 13.20 -0.38
CA LYS A 16 -11.41 14.52 0.12
C LYS A 16 -11.69 14.67 1.62
N GLN A 17 -12.87 14.22 2.08
CA GLN A 17 -13.25 14.22 3.49
C GLN A 17 -12.34 13.32 4.33
N LEU A 18 -12.07 12.09 3.88
CA LEU A 18 -11.16 11.18 4.57
C LEU A 18 -9.75 11.79 4.67
N LEU A 19 -9.21 12.34 3.59
CA LEU A 19 -7.91 13.01 3.64
C LEU A 19 -7.92 14.21 4.59
N SER A 20 -8.98 15.03 4.57
CA SER A 20 -9.13 16.14 5.50
C SER A 20 -9.12 15.66 6.95
N TYR A 21 -9.87 14.60 7.27
CA TYR A 21 -9.88 13.98 8.59
C TYR A 21 -8.46 13.53 9.01
N LEU A 22 -7.74 12.79 8.15
CA LEU A 22 -6.37 12.36 8.45
C LEU A 22 -5.42 13.55 8.69
N ASN A 23 -5.58 14.65 7.96
CA ASN A 23 -4.80 15.87 8.19
C ASN A 23 -5.14 16.55 9.52
N THR A 24 -6.38 16.44 10.02
CA THR A 24 -6.72 16.97 11.36
C THR A 24 -5.99 16.22 12.47
N LEU A 25 -5.82 14.90 12.32
CA LEU A 25 -5.12 14.06 13.29
C LEU A 25 -3.64 14.43 13.42
N SER A 26 -2.99 14.75 12.30
CA SER A 26 -1.57 15.14 12.27
C SER A 26 -1.31 16.59 12.72
N SER A 27 -2.35 17.41 12.82
CA SER A 27 -2.23 18.85 13.11
C SER A 27 -2.27 19.20 14.60
N SER A 28 -2.54 18.23 15.48
CA SER A 28 -2.56 18.46 16.92
C SER A 28 -1.77 17.36 17.66
N PRO A 29 -0.91 17.75 18.63
CA PRO A 29 -0.12 16.79 19.41
C PRO A 29 -0.99 15.92 20.34
N ASN A 30 -2.27 16.28 20.53
CA ASN A 30 -3.19 15.62 21.48
C ASN A 30 -4.24 14.72 20.79
N THR A 31 -4.19 14.54 19.46
CA THR A 31 -5.26 13.85 18.70
C THR A 31 -5.18 12.32 18.73
N GLY A 32 -4.15 11.75 19.37
CA GLY A 32 -3.94 10.31 19.44
C GLY A 32 -3.51 9.69 18.11
N MET A 33 -3.51 8.36 18.04
CA MET A 33 -3.15 7.59 16.85
C MET A 33 -4.32 6.70 16.41
N LEU A 34 -4.45 6.48 15.10
CA LEU A 34 -5.38 5.48 14.57
C LEU A 34 -4.81 4.08 14.77
N THR A 35 -5.59 3.21 15.40
CA THR A 35 -5.29 1.78 15.48
C THR A 35 -5.58 1.12 14.14
N GLY A 36 -4.80 0.09 13.79
CA GLY A 36 -4.97 -0.62 12.52
C GLY A 36 -4.62 -2.10 12.63
N GLN A 37 -5.29 -2.93 11.81
CA GLN A 37 -5.00 -4.36 11.71
C GLN A 37 -5.02 -4.79 10.24
N HIS A 38 -4.07 -5.64 9.84
CA HIS A 38 -4.04 -6.24 8.50
C HIS A 38 -4.80 -7.57 8.48
N ASN A 39 -5.48 -7.87 7.37
CA ASN A 39 -6.21 -9.09 7.06
C ASN A 39 -5.79 -9.60 5.67
N TRP A 40 -5.96 -10.90 5.44
CA TRP A 40 -5.45 -11.60 4.25
C TRP A 40 -6.53 -11.74 3.17
N LEU A 41 -6.11 -11.92 1.91
CA LEU A 41 -7.00 -12.01 0.75
C LEU A 41 -8.05 -13.16 0.87
N GLY A 42 -7.72 -14.26 1.54
CA GLY A 42 -8.65 -15.37 1.83
C GLY A 42 -9.20 -15.41 3.26
N ASP A 43 -8.90 -14.40 4.07
CA ASP A 43 -9.42 -14.25 5.43
C ASP A 43 -9.49 -12.76 5.78
N PRO A 44 -10.46 -12.03 5.21
CA PRO A 44 -10.51 -10.57 5.28
C PRO A 44 -10.97 -10.03 6.65
N THR A 45 -11.38 -10.91 7.58
CA THR A 45 -11.86 -10.51 8.92
C THR A 45 -11.18 -11.24 10.07
N GLY A 46 -10.54 -12.39 9.83
CA GLY A 46 -10.11 -13.29 10.89
C GLY A 46 -9.09 -12.70 11.85
N ASN A 47 -8.15 -11.86 11.38
CA ASN A 47 -7.21 -11.22 12.31
C ASN A 47 -7.92 -10.24 13.25
N ILE A 48 -8.93 -9.51 12.78
CA ILE A 48 -9.73 -8.64 13.65
C ILE A 48 -10.49 -9.51 14.67
N THR A 49 -11.24 -10.50 14.20
CA THR A 49 -12.10 -11.34 15.04
C THR A 49 -11.31 -12.15 16.07
N ASN A 50 -10.20 -12.76 15.65
CA ASN A 50 -9.47 -13.75 16.45
C ASN A 50 -8.32 -13.16 17.26
N LEU A 51 -7.76 -12.01 16.86
CA LEU A 51 -6.61 -11.40 17.54
C LEU A 51 -6.95 -10.07 18.21
N VAL A 52 -7.68 -9.18 17.52
CA VAL A 52 -7.90 -7.81 18.02
C VAL A 52 -9.07 -7.74 19.00
N LEU A 53 -10.23 -8.30 18.67
CA LEU A 53 -11.41 -8.20 19.53
C LEU A 53 -11.19 -8.80 20.93
N PRO A 54 -10.52 -9.96 21.09
CA PRO A 54 -10.28 -10.55 22.41
C PRO A 54 -9.43 -9.65 23.34
N ILE A 55 -8.39 -9.01 22.80
CA ILE A 55 -7.45 -8.20 23.61
C ILE A 55 -7.91 -6.75 23.82
N SER A 56 -8.87 -6.29 23.02
CA SER A 56 -9.36 -4.90 23.05
C SER A 56 -10.68 -4.72 23.81
N GLY A 57 -11.25 -5.82 24.33
CA GLY A 57 -12.57 -5.82 24.94
C GLY A 57 -13.69 -5.59 23.92
N GLY A 58 -13.56 -6.16 22.73
CA GLY A 58 -14.54 -6.05 21.64
C GLY A 58 -14.48 -4.75 20.86
N LYS A 59 -13.40 -3.96 20.98
CA LYS A 59 -13.23 -2.70 20.24
C LYS A 59 -12.55 -2.94 18.90
N TYR A 60 -13.18 -2.47 17.83
CA TYR A 60 -12.61 -2.53 16.50
C TYR A 60 -11.46 -1.51 16.33
N PRO A 61 -10.43 -1.84 15.53
CA PRO A 61 -9.44 -0.84 15.16
C PRO A 61 -10.07 0.25 14.28
N ALA A 62 -9.42 1.41 14.15
CA ALA A 62 -9.93 2.46 13.26
C ALA A 62 -9.71 2.10 11.77
N ILE A 63 -8.62 1.39 11.47
CA ILE A 63 -8.25 0.98 10.12
C ILE A 63 -8.28 -0.56 10.01
N SER A 64 -8.99 -1.08 9.01
CA SER A 64 -8.79 -2.46 8.55
C SER A 64 -8.03 -2.42 7.24
N SER A 65 -6.86 -3.06 7.22
CA SER A 65 -6.10 -3.27 5.99
C SER A 65 -6.44 -4.63 5.40
N PHE A 66 -6.59 -4.65 4.08
CA PHE A 66 -6.95 -5.79 3.26
C PHE A 66 -5.87 -6.03 2.19
N GLU A 67 -5.78 -7.27 1.71
CA GLU A 67 -4.83 -7.70 0.69
C GLU A 67 -5.53 -7.96 -0.65
N LEU A 68 -4.85 -7.67 -1.77
CA LEU A 68 -5.33 -7.93 -3.15
C LEU A 68 -4.50 -8.99 -3.87
N GLY A 69 -3.34 -9.35 -3.33
CA GLY A 69 -2.36 -10.27 -3.88
C GLY A 69 -2.56 -11.69 -3.39
N ALA A 70 -2.58 -12.61 -4.35
CA ALA A 70 -2.64 -14.03 -4.10
C ALA A 70 -1.22 -14.60 -4.03
N ILE A 71 -0.92 -15.31 -2.94
CA ILE A 71 0.45 -15.76 -2.62
C ILE A 71 0.53 -17.24 -2.25
N GLY A 72 -0.58 -17.96 -2.29
CA GLY A 72 -0.73 -19.37 -1.93
C GLY A 72 -0.91 -20.33 -3.11
N GLY A 73 -0.68 -19.87 -4.34
CA GLY A 73 -0.87 -20.66 -5.56
C GLY A 73 -2.32 -20.71 -6.05
N GLN A 74 -3.16 -19.76 -5.64
CA GLN A 74 -4.57 -19.70 -6.05
C GLN A 74 -4.72 -19.58 -7.58
N SER A 75 -5.75 -20.20 -8.14
CA SER A 75 -6.17 -19.99 -9.53
C SER A 75 -6.86 -18.63 -9.69
N ASP A 76 -6.90 -18.08 -10.90
CA ASP A 76 -7.56 -16.80 -11.20
C ASP A 76 -9.02 -16.73 -10.71
N ALA A 77 -9.77 -17.84 -10.81
CA ALA A 77 -11.14 -17.92 -10.32
C ALA A 77 -11.23 -17.76 -8.79
N ILE A 78 -10.31 -18.42 -8.05
CA ILE A 78 -10.24 -18.29 -6.59
C ILE A 78 -9.82 -16.87 -6.21
N VAL A 79 -8.81 -16.31 -6.88
CA VAL A 79 -8.36 -14.93 -6.64
C VAL A 79 -9.51 -13.94 -6.83
N ASN A 80 -10.30 -14.10 -7.90
CA ASN A 80 -11.45 -13.24 -8.16
C ASN A 80 -12.52 -13.34 -7.06
N SER A 81 -12.85 -14.54 -6.60
CA SER A 81 -13.80 -14.74 -5.47
C SER A 81 -13.29 -14.07 -4.20
N GLN A 82 -12.03 -14.35 -3.84
CA GLN A 82 -11.40 -13.82 -2.62
C GLN A 82 -11.28 -12.30 -2.63
N ARG A 83 -10.98 -11.69 -3.79
CA ARG A 83 -11.00 -10.23 -3.95
C ARG A 83 -12.40 -9.67 -3.74
N GLN A 84 -13.45 -10.36 -4.19
CA GLN A 84 -14.83 -9.93 -3.95
C GLN A 84 -15.20 -10.04 -2.45
N GLU A 85 -14.87 -11.14 -1.79
CA GLU A 85 -15.07 -11.30 -0.34
C GLU A 85 -14.35 -10.20 0.46
N THR A 86 -13.14 -9.84 0.02
CA THR A 86 -12.36 -8.74 0.60
C THR A 86 -13.04 -7.37 0.40
N VAL A 87 -13.60 -7.12 -0.79
CA VAL A 87 -14.39 -5.90 -1.06
C VAL A 87 -15.64 -5.85 -0.18
N ASP A 88 -16.37 -6.95 -0.06
CA ASP A 88 -17.60 -7.03 0.74
C ASP A 88 -17.29 -6.78 2.23
N ALA A 89 -16.20 -7.36 2.74
CA ALA A 89 -15.70 -7.09 4.08
C ALA A 89 -15.31 -5.61 4.27
N ALA A 90 -14.66 -4.98 3.29
CA ALA A 90 -14.33 -3.56 3.33
C ALA A 90 -15.57 -2.66 3.33
N ILE A 91 -16.62 -3.03 2.59
CA ILE A 91 -17.93 -2.35 2.60
C ILE A 91 -18.54 -2.42 4.00
N ALA A 92 -18.66 -3.62 4.56
CA ALA A 92 -19.20 -3.82 5.90
C ALA A 92 -18.41 -3.04 6.96
N TYR A 93 -17.06 -3.07 6.87
CA TYR A 93 -16.19 -2.34 7.78
C TYR A 93 -16.39 -0.83 7.71
N ARG A 94 -16.57 -0.29 6.50
CA ARG A 94 -16.85 1.13 6.30
C ARG A 94 -18.23 1.53 6.82
N GLN A 95 -19.24 0.69 6.64
CA GLN A 95 -20.59 0.89 7.16
C GLN A 95 -20.60 0.92 8.69
N ALA A 96 -19.72 0.15 9.33
CA ALA A 96 -19.47 0.19 10.78
C ALA A 96 -18.61 1.40 11.23
N GLY A 97 -18.22 2.30 10.32
CA GLY A 97 -17.48 3.53 10.63
C GLY A 97 -15.95 3.42 10.51
N GLY A 98 -15.42 2.25 10.15
CA GLY A 98 -13.98 2.05 9.97
C GLY A 98 -13.43 2.59 8.66
N ILE A 99 -12.10 2.69 8.57
CA ILE A 99 -11.38 3.15 7.38
C ILE A 99 -10.77 1.93 6.67
N PRO A 100 -11.24 1.57 5.46
CA PRO A 100 -10.62 0.51 4.69
C PRO A 100 -9.29 0.96 4.06
N ALA A 101 -8.28 0.12 4.19
CA ALA A 101 -7.00 0.27 3.52
C ALA A 101 -6.69 -1.00 2.70
N PHE A 102 -6.05 -0.86 1.56
CA PHE A 102 -5.68 -1.97 0.69
C PHE A 102 -4.19 -1.92 0.39
N CYS A 103 -3.50 -3.05 0.51
CA CYS A 103 -2.18 -3.26 -0.06
C CYS A 103 -2.19 -4.39 -1.08
N TRP A 104 -1.08 -4.53 -1.79
CA TRP A 104 -0.98 -5.51 -2.85
C TRP A 104 0.40 -6.16 -2.95
N HIS A 105 0.49 -7.40 -2.51
CA HIS A 105 1.61 -8.30 -2.76
C HIS A 105 1.48 -8.94 -4.16
N GLN A 106 1.71 -8.14 -5.19
CA GLN A 106 1.57 -8.54 -6.58
C GLN A 106 2.71 -9.49 -7.01
N GLN A 107 2.40 -10.65 -7.59
CA GLN A 107 3.42 -11.52 -8.16
C GLN A 107 4.12 -10.87 -9.36
N PHE A 108 5.37 -11.28 -9.60
CA PHE A 108 6.12 -10.87 -10.77
C PHE A 108 5.35 -11.27 -12.04
N PRO A 109 5.33 -10.43 -13.10
CA PRO A 109 4.51 -10.71 -14.27
C PRO A 109 4.80 -12.05 -14.93
N LEU A 110 3.75 -12.69 -15.45
CA LEU A 110 3.81 -14.00 -16.13
C LEU A 110 4.27 -15.15 -15.22
N THR A 111 4.02 -15.04 -13.91
CA THR A 111 4.33 -16.10 -12.94
C THR A 111 3.09 -16.49 -12.13
N ALA A 112 3.16 -17.65 -11.46
CA ALA A 112 2.08 -18.13 -10.61
C ALA A 112 1.90 -17.26 -9.35
N ASN A 113 0.69 -17.27 -8.77
CA ASN A 113 0.29 -16.55 -7.56
C ASN A 113 0.96 -17.09 -6.27
N THR A 114 2.29 -17.14 -6.19
CA THR A 114 3.03 -17.70 -5.06
C THR A 114 3.92 -16.65 -4.38
N TRP A 115 4.15 -16.79 -3.08
CA TRP A 115 4.98 -15.86 -2.32
C TRP A 115 6.39 -15.68 -2.91
N ALA A 116 7.01 -16.76 -3.39
CA ALA A 116 8.33 -16.73 -4.02
C ALA A 116 8.37 -15.84 -5.29
N ASN A 117 7.23 -15.60 -5.94
CA ASN A 117 7.12 -14.71 -7.09
C ASN A 117 6.86 -13.25 -6.70
N VAL A 118 6.59 -12.96 -5.43
CA VAL A 118 6.48 -11.59 -4.91
C VAL A 118 7.79 -11.15 -4.26
N TRP A 119 8.33 -12.01 -3.40
CA TRP A 119 9.39 -11.72 -2.45
C TRP A 119 10.50 -12.76 -2.51
N ASN A 120 11.75 -12.30 -2.53
CA ASN A 120 12.94 -13.12 -2.35
C ASN A 120 14.11 -12.22 -1.91
N ASP A 121 14.70 -12.51 -0.77
CA ASP A 121 15.73 -11.67 -0.15
C ASP A 121 17.15 -12.23 -0.30
N THR A 122 17.33 -13.33 -1.04
CA THR A 122 18.64 -13.96 -1.28
C THR A 122 19.58 -13.05 -2.06
N ASN A 123 19.04 -12.21 -2.96
CA ASN A 123 19.83 -11.23 -3.71
C ASN A 123 19.71 -9.82 -3.08
N LYS A 124 20.73 -9.42 -2.33
CA LYS A 124 20.79 -8.09 -1.65
C LYS A 124 20.95 -6.92 -2.63
N ASN A 125 21.27 -7.19 -3.91
CA ASN A 125 21.26 -6.19 -4.98
C ASN A 125 19.85 -5.95 -5.55
N GLY A 126 18.86 -6.72 -5.12
CA GLY A 126 17.47 -6.66 -5.58
C GLY A 126 17.04 -8.01 -6.13
N TYR A 127 15.86 -8.49 -5.73
CA TYR A 127 15.30 -9.77 -6.16
C TYR A 127 15.39 -9.94 -7.68
N LYS A 128 14.73 -9.05 -8.44
CA LYS A 128 14.80 -9.03 -9.90
C LYS A 128 15.90 -8.12 -10.38
N THR A 129 16.51 -8.46 -11.52
CA THR A 129 17.48 -7.59 -12.18
C THR A 129 16.80 -6.31 -12.70
N GLN A 130 17.60 -5.28 -12.98
CA GLN A 130 17.09 -4.05 -13.60
C GLN A 130 16.53 -4.33 -15.01
N ALA A 131 17.11 -5.26 -15.75
CA ALA A 131 16.65 -5.65 -17.07
C ALA A 131 15.27 -6.34 -17.03
N GLU A 132 15.05 -7.27 -16.10
CA GLU A 132 13.73 -7.89 -15.88
C GLU A 132 12.68 -6.86 -15.46
N PHE A 133 13.03 -5.92 -14.56
CA PHE A 133 12.12 -4.84 -14.17
C PHE A 133 11.80 -3.91 -15.34
N ASN A 134 12.78 -3.59 -16.19
CA ASN A 134 12.54 -2.73 -17.36
C ASN A 134 11.49 -3.32 -18.28
N GLN A 135 11.38 -4.65 -18.40
CA GLN A 135 10.29 -5.28 -19.14
C GLN A 135 8.93 -4.89 -18.55
N CYS A 136 8.79 -4.80 -17.24
CA CYS A 136 7.51 -4.48 -16.58
C CYS A 136 7.03 -3.04 -16.84
N VAL A 137 7.94 -2.10 -17.11
CA VAL A 137 7.64 -0.67 -17.27
C VAL A 137 7.84 -0.15 -18.70
N THR A 138 8.20 -1.03 -19.64
CA THR A 138 8.37 -0.67 -21.07
C THR A 138 7.11 -1.05 -21.84
N PRO A 139 6.40 -0.07 -22.46
CA PRO A 139 5.21 -0.37 -23.25
C PRO A 139 5.46 -1.42 -24.35
N GLY A 140 4.51 -2.33 -24.51
CA GLY A 140 4.51 -3.35 -25.57
C GLY A 140 5.21 -4.67 -25.23
N THR A 141 5.95 -4.75 -24.12
CA THR A 141 6.52 -6.02 -23.64
C THR A 141 5.41 -6.93 -23.09
N ALA A 142 5.69 -8.24 -23.00
CA ALA A 142 4.75 -9.20 -22.45
C ALA A 142 4.44 -8.92 -20.96
N GLN A 143 5.45 -8.55 -20.17
CA GLN A 143 5.33 -8.23 -18.75
C GLN A 143 4.49 -6.97 -18.52
N TYR A 144 4.69 -5.93 -19.33
CA TYR A 144 3.91 -4.69 -19.26
C TYR A 144 2.43 -4.95 -19.59
N ASN A 145 2.16 -5.65 -20.69
CA ASN A 145 0.79 -5.95 -21.11
C ASN A 145 0.07 -6.85 -20.08
N TRP A 146 0.80 -7.81 -19.51
CA TRP A 146 0.26 -8.66 -18.45
C TRP A 146 -0.05 -7.84 -17.18
N LEU A 147 0.81 -6.89 -16.78
CA LEU A 147 0.54 -6.01 -15.64
C LEU A 147 -0.71 -5.17 -15.85
N LEU A 148 -0.88 -4.60 -17.05
CA LEU A 148 -2.11 -3.85 -17.36
C LEU A 148 -3.36 -4.73 -17.27
N ALA A 149 -3.30 -5.97 -17.75
CA ALA A 149 -4.43 -6.89 -17.63
C ALA A 149 -4.72 -7.25 -16.16
N GLU A 150 -3.69 -7.45 -15.33
CA GLU A 150 -3.87 -7.74 -13.91
C GLU A 150 -4.40 -6.52 -13.14
N TYR A 151 -3.97 -5.31 -13.52
CA TYR A 151 -4.55 -4.05 -13.03
C TYR A 151 -6.04 -3.96 -13.38
N ASP A 152 -6.43 -4.30 -14.61
CA ASP A 152 -7.83 -4.26 -15.02
C ASP A 152 -8.71 -5.18 -14.17
N LYS A 153 -8.23 -6.39 -13.84
CA LYS A 153 -8.92 -7.33 -12.94
C LYS A 153 -9.13 -6.71 -11.55
N VAL A 154 -8.09 -6.13 -10.96
CA VAL A 154 -8.21 -5.48 -9.64
C VAL A 154 -9.11 -4.25 -9.67
N ALA A 155 -9.06 -3.46 -10.75
CA ALA A 155 -9.87 -2.26 -10.89
C ALA A 155 -11.38 -2.55 -10.87
N VAL A 156 -11.83 -3.72 -11.35
CA VAL A 156 -13.24 -4.15 -11.24
C VAL A 156 -13.70 -4.14 -9.79
N HIS A 157 -12.90 -4.71 -8.88
CA HIS A 157 -13.21 -4.77 -7.45
C HIS A 157 -13.16 -3.39 -6.78
N LEU A 158 -12.16 -2.56 -7.12
CA LEU A 158 -12.05 -1.20 -6.58
C LEU A 158 -13.19 -0.28 -7.07
N LYS A 159 -13.76 -0.54 -8.26
CA LYS A 159 -14.96 0.17 -8.75
C LYS A 159 -16.19 -0.10 -7.91
N VAL A 160 -16.35 -1.31 -7.37
CA VAL A 160 -17.47 -1.62 -6.45
C VAL A 160 -17.43 -0.69 -5.24
N LEU A 161 -16.25 -0.51 -4.63
CA LEU A 161 -16.04 0.44 -3.52
C LEU A 161 -16.28 1.89 -3.95
N ARG A 162 -15.84 2.26 -5.15
CA ARG A 162 -16.07 3.61 -5.71
C ARG A 162 -17.57 3.89 -5.85
N ASP A 163 -18.30 2.95 -6.43
CA ASP A 163 -19.72 3.09 -6.74
C ASP A 163 -20.57 3.07 -5.45
N ALA A 164 -20.09 2.40 -4.41
CA ALA A 164 -20.62 2.50 -3.04
C ALA A 164 -20.22 3.80 -2.29
N GLY A 165 -19.46 4.70 -2.92
CA GLY A 165 -19.01 5.95 -2.32
C GLY A 165 -17.96 5.78 -1.21
N ILE A 166 -17.24 4.67 -1.19
CA ILE A 166 -16.28 4.31 -0.14
C ILE A 166 -14.87 4.76 -0.52
N PRO A 167 -14.27 5.72 0.22
CA PRO A 167 -12.88 6.08 0.05
C PRO A 167 -11.97 5.02 0.69
N VAL A 168 -10.83 4.75 0.05
CA VAL A 168 -9.86 3.75 0.52
C VAL A 168 -8.46 4.33 0.57
N LEU A 169 -7.68 3.91 1.56
CA LEU A 169 -6.23 4.08 1.53
C LEU A 169 -5.63 2.99 0.64
N PHE A 170 -4.97 3.33 -0.46
CA PHE A 170 -4.42 2.36 -1.40
C PHE A 170 -2.89 2.41 -1.40
N ARG A 171 -2.25 1.33 -0.95
CA ARG A 171 -0.80 1.23 -0.70
C ARG A 171 -0.15 0.19 -1.62
N PRO A 172 -0.05 0.44 -2.93
CA PRO A 172 0.62 -0.47 -3.86
C PRO A 172 2.14 -0.37 -3.73
N TYR A 173 2.84 -1.44 -4.14
CA TYR A 173 4.30 -1.45 -4.33
C TYR A 173 5.11 -0.86 -3.17
N HIS A 174 4.74 -1.23 -1.95
CA HIS A 174 5.38 -0.75 -0.71
C HIS A 174 6.81 -1.25 -0.53
N GLU A 175 7.57 -0.57 0.32
CA GLU A 175 8.95 -0.95 0.72
C GLU A 175 9.91 -1.09 -0.47
N MET A 176 9.69 -0.28 -1.50
CA MET A 176 10.46 -0.27 -2.74
C MET A 176 11.95 0.06 -2.56
N ASN A 177 12.32 0.69 -1.45
CA ASN A 177 13.71 0.95 -1.07
C ASN A 177 14.41 -0.28 -0.46
N GLY A 178 13.68 -1.38 -0.21
CA GLY A 178 14.25 -2.69 0.13
C GLY A 178 14.59 -3.52 -1.12
N TYR A 179 15.38 -4.58 -0.94
CA TYR A 179 15.82 -5.46 -2.04
C TYR A 179 14.93 -6.68 -2.28
N TRP A 180 13.96 -6.93 -1.41
CA TRP A 180 13.28 -8.23 -1.35
C TRP A 180 12.07 -8.37 -2.28
N PHE A 181 11.36 -7.29 -2.58
CA PHE A 181 10.28 -7.34 -3.58
C PHE A 181 10.82 -7.19 -5.00
N TRP A 182 10.12 -7.72 -6.00
CA TRP A 182 10.57 -7.62 -7.39
C TRP A 182 10.63 -6.17 -7.90
N TRP A 183 9.83 -5.27 -7.32
CA TRP A 183 9.86 -3.82 -7.56
C TRP A 183 10.92 -3.07 -6.73
N GLY A 184 11.59 -3.77 -5.81
CA GLY A 184 12.57 -3.21 -4.88
C GLY A 184 13.93 -2.92 -5.51
N LYS A 185 14.59 -1.84 -5.06
CA LYS A 185 15.90 -1.35 -5.56
C LYS A 185 15.94 -1.15 -7.08
N LYS A 186 14.95 -0.45 -7.62
CA LYS A 186 14.85 -0.11 -9.04
C LYS A 186 14.96 1.38 -9.28
N ASN A 187 15.91 1.79 -10.13
CA ASN A 187 16.20 3.21 -10.37
C ASN A 187 15.06 3.96 -11.08
N ASN A 188 14.17 3.22 -11.74
CA ASN A 188 13.00 3.69 -12.46
C ASN A 188 11.70 3.15 -11.85
N TYR A 189 11.69 2.83 -10.54
CA TYR A 189 10.50 2.44 -9.77
C TYR A 189 9.30 3.35 -10.03
N LYS A 190 9.57 4.66 -10.16
CA LYS A 190 8.55 5.67 -10.43
C LYS A 190 7.71 5.36 -11.66
N LEU A 191 8.26 4.75 -12.71
CA LEU A 191 7.48 4.36 -13.90
C LEU A 191 6.42 3.31 -13.57
N LEU A 192 6.71 2.38 -12.65
CA LEU A 192 5.73 1.40 -12.18
C LEU A 192 4.61 2.05 -11.37
N TRP A 193 4.97 3.02 -10.51
CA TRP A 193 3.99 3.82 -9.77
C TRP A 193 3.09 4.64 -10.69
N GLU A 194 3.68 5.28 -11.70
CA GLU A 194 2.95 6.05 -12.69
C GLU A 194 2.01 5.14 -13.49
N LEU A 195 2.47 3.95 -13.86
CA LEU A 195 1.67 2.96 -14.60
C LEU A 195 0.39 2.56 -13.86
N ILE A 196 0.49 2.20 -12.57
CA ILE A 196 -0.71 1.78 -11.80
C ILE A 196 -1.66 2.96 -11.55
N TYR A 197 -1.12 4.15 -11.30
CA TYR A 197 -1.96 5.33 -11.13
C TYR A 197 -2.67 5.69 -12.44
N ASP A 198 -1.96 5.72 -13.57
CA ASP A 198 -2.58 6.01 -14.87
C ASP A 198 -3.66 4.98 -15.20
N ARG A 199 -3.40 3.69 -14.93
CA ARG A 199 -4.40 2.65 -15.19
C ARG A 199 -5.62 2.79 -14.27
N PHE A 200 -5.43 3.01 -12.97
CA PHE A 200 -6.53 3.05 -12.01
C PHE A 200 -7.28 4.37 -12.03
N VAL A 201 -6.57 5.49 -11.94
CA VAL A 201 -7.17 6.82 -11.80
C VAL A 201 -7.59 7.37 -13.15
N VAL A 202 -6.72 7.31 -14.15
CA VAL A 202 -6.96 7.97 -15.44
C VAL A 202 -7.81 7.10 -16.35
N TYR A 203 -7.43 5.83 -16.56
CA TYR A 203 -8.14 4.93 -17.47
C TYR A 203 -9.43 4.37 -16.85
N HIS A 204 -9.41 3.92 -15.59
CA HIS A 204 -10.60 3.38 -14.94
C HIS A 204 -11.46 4.40 -14.18
N GLY A 205 -11.00 5.64 -14.03
CA GLY A 205 -11.75 6.68 -13.33
C GLY A 205 -11.96 6.38 -11.84
N LEU A 206 -11.02 5.67 -11.20
CA LEU A 206 -11.09 5.41 -9.76
C LEU A 206 -10.75 6.69 -8.99
N ASN A 207 -11.79 7.36 -8.52
CA ASN A 207 -11.69 8.63 -7.79
C ASN A 207 -11.83 8.49 -6.27
N ASN A 208 -11.96 7.27 -5.77
CA ASN A 208 -12.08 6.94 -4.34
C ASN A 208 -10.76 6.50 -3.69
N LEU A 209 -9.66 6.41 -4.45
CA LEU A 209 -8.36 5.97 -3.95
C LEU A 209 -7.55 7.15 -3.40
N LEU A 210 -7.11 7.03 -2.15
CA LEU A 210 -6.04 7.84 -1.57
C LEU A 210 -4.75 7.02 -1.60
N PHE A 211 -3.87 7.32 -2.56
CA PHE A 211 -2.61 6.61 -2.72
C PHE A 211 -1.69 6.83 -1.51
N VAL A 212 -1.09 5.75 -1.00
CA VAL A 212 -0.19 5.74 0.15
C VAL A 212 1.15 5.18 -0.31
N TRP A 213 2.19 6.01 -0.30
CA TRP A 213 3.55 5.60 -0.57
C TRP A 213 4.25 5.32 0.74
N ASN A 214 4.71 4.08 0.87
CA ASN A 214 5.26 3.56 2.10
C ASN A 214 6.66 3.01 1.86
N THR A 215 7.63 3.60 2.53
CA THR A 215 9.04 3.21 2.50
C THR A 215 9.36 2.28 3.66
N HIS A 216 10.35 1.42 3.51
CA HIS A 216 10.95 0.73 4.64
C HIS A 216 11.85 1.67 5.44
N CYS A 217 11.89 1.53 6.76
CA CYS A 217 12.76 2.35 7.61
C CYS A 217 14.25 2.05 7.34
N PRO A 218 15.14 3.06 7.33
CA PRO A 218 16.58 2.82 7.32
C PRO A 218 16.96 1.95 8.53
N ARG A 219 17.57 0.78 8.30
CA ARG A 219 18.13 -0.05 9.39
C ARG A 219 19.58 0.35 9.61
N ALA A 220 19.99 0.53 10.86
CA ALA A 220 21.38 0.83 11.22
C ALA A 220 22.38 -0.24 10.72
N VAL A 221 21.90 -1.47 10.50
CA VAL A 221 22.67 -2.63 10.04
C VAL A 221 22.51 -2.92 8.54
N ASP A 222 21.72 -2.12 7.81
CA ASP A 222 21.54 -2.29 6.37
C ASP A 222 21.91 -1.00 5.64
N PRO A 223 23.21 -0.78 5.38
CA PRO A 223 23.68 0.38 4.62
C PRO A 223 23.18 0.39 3.16
N TYR A 224 22.45 -0.65 2.73
CA TYR A 224 21.99 -0.84 1.36
C TYR A 224 20.54 -0.39 1.12
N ILE A 225 19.84 0.11 2.14
CA ILE A 225 18.53 0.74 1.98
C ILE A 225 18.75 2.14 1.43
N ALA A 226 18.60 2.26 0.11
CA ALA A 226 18.89 3.50 -0.58
C ALA A 226 17.95 4.61 -0.10
N ASP A 227 18.44 5.84 -0.21
CA ASP A 227 17.70 7.05 0.10
C ASP A 227 16.28 6.99 -0.50
N PHE A 228 15.28 7.07 0.36
CA PHE A 228 13.88 6.96 -0.04
C PHE A 228 13.48 8.03 -1.06
N ARG A 229 14.19 9.17 -1.10
CA ARG A 229 13.95 10.25 -2.06
C ARG A 229 14.11 9.78 -3.51
N LEU A 230 14.95 8.76 -3.75
CA LEU A 230 15.16 8.17 -5.08
C LEU A 230 13.92 7.45 -5.62
N TYR A 231 13.04 7.01 -4.72
CA TYR A 231 11.83 6.27 -5.07
C TYR A 231 10.56 7.12 -4.96
N TYR A 232 10.68 8.38 -4.54
CA TYR A 232 9.53 9.24 -4.33
C TYR A 232 8.83 9.54 -5.68
N PRO A 233 7.55 9.17 -5.85
CA PRO A 233 6.87 9.33 -7.14
C PRO A 233 6.70 10.80 -7.58
N GLY A 234 6.67 11.78 -6.65
CA GLY A 234 6.62 13.24 -6.94
C GLY A 234 5.66 14.00 -6.03
N THR A 235 5.23 15.23 -6.42
CA THR A 235 4.01 16.01 -6.00
C THR A 235 3.32 16.57 -7.26
N VAL A 236 2.01 16.38 -7.45
CA VAL A 236 1.25 17.10 -8.51
C VAL A 236 0.73 18.39 -7.90
N THR A 237 1.08 19.52 -8.53
CA THR A 237 0.46 20.82 -8.29
C THR A 237 -0.13 21.32 -9.60
N GLY A 238 -1.46 21.38 -9.69
CA GLY A 238 -2.18 21.97 -10.82
C GLY A 238 -2.60 20.94 -11.88
N GLY A 239 -3.92 20.86 -12.12
CA GLY A 239 -4.50 20.01 -13.15
C GLY A 239 -4.18 20.53 -14.54
N ALA A 240 -3.16 19.98 -15.19
CA ALA A 240 -3.02 19.96 -16.65
C ALA A 240 -1.99 18.88 -17.02
N ARG A 241 -2.36 17.98 -17.93
CA ARG A 241 -1.46 16.96 -18.49
C ARG A 241 -0.30 17.65 -19.22
N ALA A 242 0.91 17.53 -18.66
CA ALA A 242 2.16 17.71 -19.37
C ALA A 242 3.25 16.86 -18.67
N THR A 243 3.43 15.62 -19.13
CA THR A 243 4.66 14.80 -18.96
C THR A 243 5.29 14.71 -17.56
N GLY A 244 4.52 14.74 -16.47
CA GLY A 244 5.12 14.86 -15.13
C GLY A 244 4.29 14.32 -13.95
N ARG A 245 4.84 13.24 -13.36
CA ARG A 245 5.00 12.97 -11.91
C ARG A 245 3.72 12.75 -11.09
N LEU A 246 3.47 11.50 -10.71
CA LEU A 246 2.31 11.05 -9.93
C LEU A 246 2.62 10.88 -8.44
N THR A 247 1.58 10.88 -7.59
CA THR A 247 1.73 11.11 -6.14
C THR A 247 0.88 10.34 -5.18
N SER A 248 1.31 10.42 -3.92
CA SER A 248 0.93 9.62 -2.78
C SER A 248 1.03 10.42 -1.48
N LEU A 249 0.19 10.10 -0.50
CA LEU A 249 0.44 10.43 0.90
C LEU A 249 1.70 9.67 1.35
N PRO A 250 2.75 10.34 1.83
CA PRO A 250 3.81 9.64 2.54
C PRO A 250 3.22 9.14 3.86
N MET A 251 3.04 7.83 3.99
CA MET A 251 2.89 7.20 5.30
C MET A 251 4.12 6.35 5.55
N ILE A 252 4.88 6.72 6.56
CA ILE A 252 6.00 5.92 7.07
C ILE A 252 5.41 5.07 8.19
N TYR A 253 5.04 3.81 7.90
CA TYR A 253 4.88 2.82 8.97
C TYR A 253 5.36 1.45 8.47
N THR A 254 6.50 1.01 9.00
CA THR A 254 6.82 -0.42 9.13
C THR A 254 7.09 -0.74 10.60
N ARG A 255 6.89 -2.01 10.98
CA ARG A 255 6.91 -2.60 12.34
C ARG A 255 8.06 -2.12 13.25
N THR A 256 9.19 -1.71 12.69
CA THR A 256 10.39 -1.25 13.41
C THR A 256 10.39 0.26 13.74
N SER A 257 9.51 1.04 13.09
CA SER A 257 9.41 2.49 13.30
C SER A 257 8.72 2.84 14.63
N PHE A 258 7.94 1.92 15.19
CA PHE A 258 7.28 2.07 16.48
C PHE A 258 8.30 2.17 17.64
N CYS A 259 9.43 1.45 17.56
CA CYS A 259 10.42 1.44 18.64
C CYS A 259 11.35 2.66 18.64
N ARG A 260 11.65 3.28 17.49
CA ARG A 260 12.60 4.43 17.41
C ARG A 260 11.96 5.82 17.43
N ALA A 261 10.68 5.94 17.07
CA ALA A 261 9.99 7.22 17.12
C ALA A 261 9.81 7.72 18.57
N ILE A 262 9.66 6.81 19.54
CA ILE A 262 9.56 7.15 20.97
C ILE A 262 10.87 7.74 21.50
N THR A 263 12.03 7.19 21.10
CA THR A 263 13.36 7.63 21.58
C THR A 263 13.72 9.04 21.11
N THR A 264 13.30 9.42 19.90
CA THR A 264 13.67 10.71 19.30
C THR A 264 12.71 11.85 19.69
N ILE A 265 11.46 11.54 20.05
CA ILE A 265 10.44 12.55 20.38
C ILE A 265 10.33 12.79 21.90
N PHE A 266 10.55 11.77 22.74
CA PHE A 266 10.33 11.86 24.19
C PHE A 266 11.62 11.81 25.04
N GLY A 267 12.80 11.73 24.42
CA GLY A 267 14.08 11.78 25.16
C GLY A 267 14.29 10.65 26.17
N LEU A 268 13.58 9.52 26.02
CA LEU A 268 13.80 8.34 26.86
C LEU A 268 15.02 7.57 26.36
N SER A 269 15.95 7.25 27.25
CA SER A 269 17.17 6.50 26.92
C SER A 269 16.83 5.11 26.37
N PRO A 270 17.64 4.58 25.43
CA PRO A 270 17.50 3.21 24.96
C PRO A 270 17.96 2.27 26.06
N GLU A 271 17.06 1.88 26.97
CA GLU A 271 17.27 0.65 27.73
C GLU A 271 17.02 -0.55 26.84
N GLU A 272 17.88 -1.54 27.03
CA GLU A 272 18.15 -2.69 26.18
C GLU A 272 16.88 -3.48 25.85
N ASP A 273 16.56 -3.61 24.55
CA ASP A 273 15.81 -4.77 24.08
C ASP A 273 16.73 -5.61 23.19
N ARG A 274 17.63 -6.31 23.89
CA ARG A 274 18.14 -7.60 23.43
C ARG A 274 16.99 -8.59 23.53
N SER A 275 16.23 -8.73 22.46
CA SER A 275 15.47 -9.96 22.27
C SER A 275 15.51 -10.36 20.81
N ASP A 276 16.44 -11.28 20.55
CA ASP A 276 16.25 -12.31 19.54
C ASP A 276 14.80 -12.81 19.62
N CYS A 277 14.03 -12.58 18.56
CA CYS A 277 12.81 -13.35 18.32
C CYS A 277 13.10 -14.32 17.18
N PRO A 278 12.85 -15.64 17.34
CA PRO A 278 13.46 -16.69 16.52
C PRO A 278 12.95 -16.69 15.08
N LYS A 279 13.73 -17.37 14.23
CA LYS A 279 13.53 -17.58 12.78
C LYS A 279 12.09 -17.85 12.36
#